data_AF-A0A849NKE4-F1
#
_entry.id   AF-A0A849NKE4-F1
#
_cell.length_a   1.000
_cell.length_b   1.000
_cell.length_c   1.000
_cell.angle_alpha   90.00
_cell.angle_beta   90.00
_cell.angle_gamma   90.00
#
_symmetry.space_group_name_H-M   'P 1'
#
loop_
_entity.id
_entity.type
_entity.pdbx_description
1 polymer ?
#
loop_
_entity_poly.entity_id
_entity_poly.type
_entity_poly.pdbx_seq_one_letter_code
_entity_poly.pdbx_strand_id
1 'polypeptide(L)'
;MNLSDHEKENLKKRIVEKLQLQTEIDKIVIFGSFLKDRNPNDIDLAIFQNSNENYLTLSLKYRKAVREISKKIPIDIIPLLSNKFNEFIKNEIETGEVIFERGN
;
A
#
# COMPACT_ATOMS: atom_id res chain seq x y z
N MET A 1 15.97 -4.63 8.27
CA MET A 1 15.28 -5.51 9.24
C MET A 1 15.08 -6.88 8.58
N ASN A 2 15.55 -7.98 9.16
CA ASN A 2 15.29 -9.31 8.60
C ASN A 2 13.84 -9.72 8.94
N LEU A 3 12.98 -9.82 7.93
CA LEU A 3 11.57 -10.18 8.10
C LEU A 3 11.34 -11.60 7.62
N SER A 4 10.84 -12.45 8.51
CA SER A 4 10.30 -13.75 8.12
C SER A 4 9.03 -13.58 7.28
N ASP A 5 8.70 -14.60 6.47
CA ASP A 5 7.49 -14.57 5.65
C ASP A 5 6.22 -14.40 6.51
N HIS A 6 6.19 -15.02 7.69
CA HIS A 6 5.09 -14.84 8.64
C HIS A 6 4.98 -13.40 9.16
N GLU A 7 6.09 -12.72 9.43
CA GLU A 7 6.08 -11.31 9.82
C GLU A 7 5.63 -10.40 8.68
N LYS A 8 6.04 -10.69 7.44
CA LYS A 8 5.56 -9.98 6.25
C LYS A 8 4.05 -10.12 6.13
N GLU A 9 3.52 -11.34 6.20
CA GLU A 9 2.07 -11.59 6.15
C GLU A 9 1.30 -10.87 7.26
N ASN A 10 1.84 -10.83 8.48
CA ASN A 10 1.23 -10.09 9.57
C ASN A 10 1.23 -8.56 9.30
N LEU A 11 2.30 -8.02 8.74
CA LEU A 11 2.36 -6.61 8.34
C LEU A 11 1.32 -6.31 7.25
N LYS A 12 1.20 -7.15 6.22
CA LYS A 12 0.18 -7.02 5.16
C LYS A 12 -1.23 -6.94 5.75
N LYS A 13 -1.60 -7.91 6.60
CA LYS A 13 -2.92 -7.95 7.26
C LYS A 13 -3.20 -6.68 8.05
N ARG A 14 -2.24 -6.22 8.85
CA ARG A 14 -2.39 -4.99 9.66
C ARG A 14 -2.51 -3.73 8.79
N ILE A 15 -1.82 -3.67 7.65
CA ILE A 15 -1.96 -2.58 6.67
C ILE A 15 -3.40 -2.57 6.14
N VAL A 16 -3.90 -3.71 5.68
CA VAL A 16 -5.28 -3.85 5.19
C VAL A 16 -6.28 -3.44 6.26
N GLU A 17 -6.14 -3.94 7.49
CA GLU A 17 -7.03 -3.61 8.61
C GLU A 17 -7.17 -2.10 8.86
N LYS A 18 -6.09 -1.33 8.68
CA LYS A 18 -6.10 0.12 8.88
C LYS A 18 -6.61 0.90 7.67
N LEU A 19 -6.25 0.47 6.47
CA LEU A 19 -6.58 1.18 5.25
C LEU A 19 -7.99 0.86 4.74
N GLN A 20 -8.50 -0.37 4.90
CA GLN A 20 -9.83 -0.75 4.41
C GLN A 20 -11.00 0.05 5.01
N LEU A 21 -10.76 0.72 6.14
CA LEU A 21 -11.70 1.63 6.79
C LEU A 21 -11.95 2.91 5.97
N GLN A 22 -11.04 3.24 5.05
CA GLN A 22 -11.21 4.37 4.13
C GLN A 22 -12.07 3.91 2.95
N THR A 23 -13.28 4.45 2.86
CA THR A 23 -14.29 4.00 1.90
C THR A 23 -13.92 4.30 0.45
N GLU A 24 -13.08 5.32 0.22
CA GLU A 24 -12.61 5.67 -1.11
C GLU A 24 -11.54 4.72 -1.68
N ILE A 25 -10.96 3.86 -0.84
CA ILE A 25 -9.94 2.91 -1.29
C ILE A 25 -10.63 1.71 -1.94
N ASP A 26 -10.29 1.49 -3.21
CA ASP A 26 -10.78 0.38 -4.03
C ASP A 26 -9.82 -0.80 -3.97
N LYS A 27 -8.50 -0.56 -3.98
CA LYS A 27 -7.49 -1.61 -4.05
C LYS A 27 -6.17 -1.17 -3.42
N ILE A 28 -5.48 -2.11 -2.78
CA ILE A 28 -4.16 -1.90 -2.19
C ILE A 28 -3.21 -2.94 -2.78
N VAL A 29 -2.13 -2.45 -3.37
CA VAL A 29 -1.07 -3.27 -3.95
C VAL A 29 0.24 -2.97 -3.24
N ILE A 30 0.92 -4.03 -2.80
CA ILE A 30 2.30 -3.95 -2.33
C ILE A 30 3.20 -4.25 -3.51
N PHE A 31 4.28 -3.50 -3.65
CA PHE A 31 5.30 -3.79 -4.67
C PHE A 31 6.70 -3.51 -4.12
N GLY A 32 7.71 -3.49 -5.00
CA GLY A 32 9.08 -3.18 -4.62
C GLY A 32 9.80 -4.27 -3.82
N SER A 33 10.79 -3.84 -3.03
CA SER A 33 11.73 -4.74 -2.35
C SER A 33 11.06 -5.62 -1.29
N PHE A 34 9.94 -5.16 -0.70
CA PHE A 34 9.22 -5.89 0.35
C PHE A 34 8.78 -7.30 -0.08
N LEU A 35 8.42 -7.48 -1.35
CA LEU A 35 8.01 -8.79 -1.88
C LEU A 35 9.20 -9.72 -2.13
N LYS A 36 10.32 -9.17 -2.63
CA LYS A 36 11.44 -9.95 -3.17
C LYS A 36 12.55 -10.21 -2.15
N ASP A 37 12.77 -9.26 -1.23
CA ASP A 37 13.94 -9.27 -0.35
C ASP A 37 13.59 -9.70 1.07
N ARG A 38 14.47 -10.47 1.72
CA ARG A 38 14.32 -10.81 3.16
C ARG A 38 14.60 -9.63 4.08
N ASN A 39 15.26 -8.58 3.59
CA ASN A 39 15.63 -7.40 4.36
C ASN A 39 15.20 -6.11 3.64
N PRO A 40 13.89 -5.87 3.49
CA PRO A 40 13.42 -4.65 2.85
C PRO A 40 13.69 -3.43 3.75
N ASN A 41 13.93 -2.29 3.11
CA ASN A 41 14.13 -1.02 3.81
C ASN A 41 12.81 -0.32 4.11
N ASP A 42 11.81 -0.54 3.27
CA ASP A 42 10.49 0.09 3.27
C ASP A 42 9.42 -0.85 2.71
N ILE A 43 8.16 -0.41 2.80
CA ILE A 43 7.00 -1.03 2.15
C ILE A 43 6.42 -0.03 1.17
N ASP A 44 6.49 -0.34 -0.11
CA ASP A 44 5.88 0.46 -1.17
C ASP A 44 4.43 0.06 -1.39
N LEU A 45 3.51 1.01 -1.19
CA LEU A 45 2.07 0.82 -1.34
C LEU A 45 1.50 1.67 -2.47
N ALA A 46 0.87 1.02 -3.44
CA ALA A 46 0.00 1.66 -4.40
C ALA A 46 -1.45 1.53 -3.91
N ILE A 47 -2.09 2.68 -3.68
CA ILE A 47 -3.48 2.73 -3.18
C ILE A 47 -4.36 3.27 -4.29
N PHE A 48 -5.15 2.41 -4.91
CA PHE A 48 -6.17 2.80 -5.86
C PHE A 48 -7.39 3.34 -5.11
N GLN A 49 -7.83 4.52 -5.52
CA GLN A 49 -8.89 5.25 -4.87
C GLN A 49 -9.76 6.04 -5.85
N ASN A 50 -10.98 6.35 -5.42
CA ASN A 50 -12.00 7.04 -6.21
C ASN A 50 -12.45 8.40 -5.66
N SER A 51 -11.72 8.95 -4.70
CA SER A 51 -11.92 10.28 -4.12
C SER A 51 -11.54 11.42 -5.07
N ASN A 52 -12.20 12.56 -4.88
CA ASN A 52 -11.85 13.83 -5.52
C ASN A 52 -10.82 14.65 -4.72
N GLU A 53 -10.33 14.13 -3.59
CA GLU A 53 -9.26 14.77 -2.83
C GLU A 53 -7.93 14.76 -3.58
N ASN A 54 -7.08 15.76 -3.29
CA ASN A 54 -5.77 15.85 -3.93
C ASN A 54 -4.78 14.82 -3.36
N TYR A 55 -3.72 14.57 -4.14
CA TYR A 55 -2.67 13.59 -3.81
C TYR A 55 -2.06 13.79 -2.41
N LEU A 56 -1.74 15.04 -2.04
CA LEU A 56 -1.08 15.33 -0.76
C LEU A 56 -2.00 15.00 0.42
N THR A 57 -3.27 15.39 0.34
CA THR A 57 -4.26 15.10 1.40
C THR A 57 -4.42 13.60 1.60
N LEU A 58 -4.63 12.84 0.51
CA LEU A 58 -4.78 11.38 0.57
C LEU A 58 -3.51 10.71 1.10
N SER A 59 -2.34 11.13 0.63
CA SER A 59 -1.06 10.59 1.09
C SER A 59 -0.87 10.77 2.60
N LEU A 60 -1.20 11.96 3.12
CA LEU A 60 -1.12 12.25 4.56
C LEU A 60 -2.16 11.45 5.36
N LYS A 61 -3.40 11.36 4.84
CA LYS A 61 -4.49 10.57 5.44
C LYS A 61 -4.09 9.11 5.60
N TYR A 62 -3.57 8.48 4.55
CA TYR A 62 -3.17 7.08 4.57
C TYR A 62 -1.92 6.84 5.42
N ARG A 63 -0.91 7.72 5.35
CA ARG A 63 0.27 7.65 6.23
C ARG A 63 -0.13 7.75 7.71
N LYS A 64 -1.12 8.58 8.05
CA LYS A 64 -1.66 8.66 9.41
C LYS A 64 -2.32 7.34 9.83
N ALA A 65 -3.08 6.70 8.95
CA ALA A 65 -3.76 5.44 9.24
C ALA A 65 -2.78 4.29 9.58
N VAL A 66 -1.63 4.23 8.90
CA VAL A 66 -0.62 3.18 9.11
C VAL A 66 0.54 3.60 10.01
N ARG A 67 0.45 4.76 10.68
CA ARG A 67 1.56 5.34 11.46
C ARG A 67 2.18 4.40 12.49
N GLU A 68 1.38 3.57 13.15
CA GLU A 68 1.88 2.58 14.12
C GLU A 68 2.71 1.45 13.48
N ILE A 69 2.46 1.16 12.19
CA ILE A 69 3.23 0.21 11.41
C ILE A 69 4.51 0.87 10.90
N SER A 70 4.42 2.13 10.45
CA SER A 70 5.56 2.93 9.97
C SER A 70 6.67 3.13 11.00
N LYS A 71 6.37 2.98 12.29
CA LYS A 71 7.38 2.97 13.38
C LYS A 71 8.32 1.77 13.34
N LYS A 72 7.89 0.65 12.73
CA LYS A 72 8.69 -0.58 12.62
C LYS A 72 9.47 -0.64 11.32
N ILE A 73 8.80 -0.29 10.22
CA ILE A 73 9.37 -0.24 8.87
C ILE A 73 8.73 0.94 8.13
N PRO A 74 9.50 1.82 7.49
CA PRO A 74 8.98 2.89 6.66
C PRO A 74 7.95 2.38 5.64
N ILE A 75 6.91 3.17 5.39
CA ILE A 75 5.89 2.85 4.39
C ILE A 75 5.79 4.04 3.45
N ASP A 76 6.08 3.82 2.17
CA ASP A 76 5.78 4.80 1.14
C ASP A 76 4.40 4.51 0.53
N ILE A 77 3.63 5.58 0.33
CA ILE A 77 2.24 5.49 -0.10
C ILE A 77 2.06 6.37 -1.32
N ILE A 78 1.57 5.75 -2.38
CA ILE A 78 1.26 6.37 -3.66
C ILE A 78 -0.24 6.23 -3.91
N PRO A 79 -1.05 7.26 -3.62
CA PRO A 79 -2.46 7.31 -4.01
C PRO A 79 -2.60 7.44 -5.53
N LEU A 80 -3.40 6.56 -6.12
CA LEU A 80 -3.66 6.47 -7.54
C LEU A 80 -5.16 6.60 -7.78
N LEU A 81 -5.55 7.51 -8.67
CA LEU A 81 -6.94 7.57 -9.07
C LEU A 81 -7.25 6.34 -9.93
N SER A 82 -8.25 5.54 -9.54
CA SER A 82 -8.59 4.25 -10.17
C SER A 82 -8.80 4.34 -11.69
N ASN A 83 -9.14 5.54 -12.21
CA ASN A 83 -9.42 5.77 -13.63
C ASN A 83 -8.30 6.53 -14.38
N LYS A 84 -7.18 6.87 -13.71
CA LYS A 84 -6.08 7.65 -14.29
C LYS A 84 -4.73 7.27 -13.67
N PHE A 85 -4.08 6.25 -14.20
CA PHE A 85 -2.66 5.94 -13.90
C PHE A 85 -1.91 5.55 -15.18
N ASN A 86 -0.61 5.81 -15.22
CA ASN A 86 0.25 5.67 -16.40
C ASN A 86 0.81 4.23 -16.55
N GLU A 87 1.39 3.91 -17.72
CA GLU A 87 1.93 2.58 -18.02
C GLU A 87 3.06 2.14 -17.07
N PHE A 88 3.85 3.07 -16.54
CA PHE A 88 4.90 2.78 -15.56
C PHE A 88 4.32 2.19 -14.27
N ILE A 89 3.28 2.83 -13.74
CA ILE A 89 2.59 2.37 -12.54
C ILE A 89 1.85 1.06 -12.81
N LYS A 90 1.33 0.86 -14.02
CA LYS A 90 0.72 -0.41 -14.43
C LYS A 90 1.72 -1.57 -14.37
N ASN A 91 2.92 -1.42 -14.92
CA ASN A 91 3.93 -2.48 -14.95
C ASN A 91 4.44 -2.85 -13.54
N GLU A 92 4.70 -1.86 -12.68
CA GLU A 92 5.10 -2.13 -11.28
C GLU A 92 3.99 -2.84 -10.50
N ILE A 93 2.73 -2.46 -10.72
CA ILE A 93 1.56 -3.10 -10.11
C ILE A 93 1.32 -4.52 -10.64
N GLU A 94 1.61 -4.78 -11.92
CA GLU A 94 1.56 -6.14 -12.48
C GLU A 94 2.58 -7.09 -11.82
N THR A 95 3.70 -6.57 -11.33
CA THR A 95 4.67 -7.34 -10.53
C THR A 95 4.41 -7.30 -9.02
N GLY A 96 3.43 -6.50 -8.60
CA GLY A 96 3.02 -6.33 -7.21
C GLY A 96 2.03 -7.40 -6.76
N GLU A 97 1.77 -7.41 -5.46
CA GLU A 97 0.80 -8.28 -4.81
C GLU A 97 -0.41 -7.47 -4.37
N VAL A 98 -1.60 -7.84 -4.86
CA VAL A 98 -2.86 -7.27 -4.39
C VAL A 98 -3.18 -7.85 -3.01
N ILE A 99 -3.17 -6.99 -1.99
CA ILE A 99 -3.46 -7.40 -0.59
C ILE A 99 -4.90 -7.05 -0.16
N PHE A 100 -5.59 -6.21 -0.94
CA PHE A 100 -6.98 -5.84 -0.72
C PHE A 100 -7.63 -5.36 -2.01
N GLU A 101 -8.89 -5.74 -2.21
CA GLU A 101 -9.75 -5.22 -3.27
C GLU A 101 -11.19 -5.16 -2.74
N ARG A 102 -11.85 -4.01 -2.89
CA ARG A 102 -13.20 -3.77 -2.40
C ARG A 102 -14.22 -4.40 -3.36
N GLY A 103 -15.03 -5.30 -2.85
CA GLY A 103 -16.09 -5.97 -3.62
C GLY A 103 -15.67 -7.27 -4.30
N ASN A 104 -14.47 -7.79 -4.01
CA ASN A 104 -14.06 -9.17 -4.28
C ASN A 104 -14.23 -10.06 -3.04
#